data_AF-A0A938IAF1-F1
#
_entry.id   AF-A0A938IAF1-F1
#
_cell.length_a   1.000
_cell.length_b   1.000
_cell.length_c   1.000
_cell.angle_alpha   90.00
_cell.angle_beta   90.00
_cell.angle_gamma   90.00
#
_symmetry.space_group_name_H-M   'P 1'
#
loop_
_entity.id
_entity.type
_entity.pdbx_description
1 polymer ?
#
loop_
_entity_poly.entity_id
_entity_poly.type
_entity_poly.pdbx_seq_one_letter_code
_entity_poly.pdbx_strand_id
1 'polypeptide(L)' 'MDTAADHVFHSQSASQALLKAMRELADATDRALKDLEGITLGAAFDLAVEAHGAELPQFWVIWNEWNLALEDPPAEMGDL' A
#
# COMPACT_ATOMS: atom_id res chain seq x y z
N MET A 1 15.96 6.88 3.31
CA MET A 1 15.16 6.90 2.08
C MET A 1 13.73 6.85 2.54
N ASP A 2 12.92 7.85 2.21
CA ASP A 2 11.49 7.88 2.54
C ASP A 2 10.80 6.96 1.52
N THR A 3 10.50 5.72 1.92
CA THR A 3 9.90 4.76 0.99
C THR A 3 8.38 5.00 0.94
N ALA A 4 7.72 4.66 -0.19
CA ALA A 4 6.27 4.82 -0.26
C ALA A 4 5.55 3.98 0.81
N ALA A 5 6.20 2.91 1.31
CA ALA A 5 5.76 2.11 2.44
C ALA A 5 5.76 2.86 3.79
N ASP A 6 6.62 3.86 3.99
CA ASP A 6 6.66 4.69 5.22
C ASP A 6 5.56 5.76 5.25
N HIS A 7 4.90 6.02 4.11
CA HIS A 7 3.83 7.01 4.06
C HIS A 7 2.68 6.63 4.99
N VAL A 8 2.31 7.58 5.84
CA VAL A 8 1.20 7.40 6.79
C VAL A 8 -0.13 7.65 6.09
N PHE A 9 -1.07 6.72 6.25
CA PHE A 9 -2.42 6.88 5.76
C PHE A 9 -3.19 7.93 6.58
N HIS A 10 -3.50 9.05 5.93
CA HIS A 10 -4.38 10.08 6.46
C HIS A 10 -5.63 10.18 5.57
N SER A 11 -6.80 9.85 6.11
CA SER A 11 -8.06 9.84 5.35
C SER A 11 -8.39 11.19 4.69
N GLN A 12 -7.97 12.30 5.30
CA GLN A 12 -8.24 13.66 4.81
C GLN A 12 -7.39 14.09 3.62
N SER A 13 -6.18 13.55 3.49
CA SER A 13 -5.25 13.86 2.40
C SER A 13 -5.03 12.70 1.42
N ALA A 14 -5.65 11.55 1.69
CA ALA A 14 -5.61 10.38 0.82
C ALA A 14 -6.38 10.62 -0.48
N SER A 15 -5.86 10.06 -1.56
CA SER A 15 -6.58 10.02 -2.83
C SER A 15 -7.84 9.14 -2.71
N GLN A 16 -8.84 9.37 -3.56
CA GLN A 16 -10.08 8.59 -3.56
C GLN A 16 -9.81 7.08 -3.78
N ALA A 17 -8.79 6.74 -4.57
CA ALA A 17 -8.38 5.35 -4.78
C ALA A 17 -7.84 4.71 -3.50
N LEU A 18 -6.97 5.40 -2.78
CA LEU A 18 -6.41 4.93 -1.50
C LEU A 18 -7.50 4.82 -0.43
N LEU A 19 -8.39 5.82 -0.33
CA LEU A 19 -9.54 5.78 0.57
C LEU A 19 -10.43 4.57 0.32
N LYS A 20 -10.69 4.26 -0.94
CA LYS A 20 -11.49 3.09 -1.31
C LYS A 20 -10.78 1.80 -0.89
N ALA A 21 -9.51 1.64 -1.23
CA ALA A 21 -8.72 0.46 -0.88
C ALA A 21 -8.61 0.25 0.64
N MET A 22 -8.40 1.31 1.41
CA MET A 22 -8.37 1.27 2.87
C MET A 22 -9.74 0.93 3.47
N ARG A 23 -10.83 1.35 2.84
CA ARG A 23 -12.18 1.00 3.27
C ARG A 23 -12.52 -0.46 2.97
N GLU A 24 -12.10 -0.97 1.80
CA GLU A 24 -12.21 -2.39 1.45
C GLU A 24 -11.39 -3.25 2.41
N LEU A 25 -10.18 -2.81 2.77
CA LEU A 25 -9.34 -3.47 3.78
C LEU A 25 -9.98 -3.46 5.18
N ALA A 26 -10.55 -2.33 5.58
CA ALA A 26 -11.27 -2.20 6.84
C ALA A 26 -12.45 -3.18 6.90
N ASP A 27 -13.23 -3.28 5.82
CA ASP A 27 -14.36 -4.21 5.71
C ASP A 27 -13.90 -5.67 5.77
N ALA A 28 -12.82 -6.02 5.05
CA ALA A 28 -12.26 -7.37 5.04
C ALA A 28 -11.66 -7.81 6.39
N THR A 29 -11.23 -6.85 7.22
CA THR A 29 -10.61 -7.10 8.53
C THR A 29 -11.55 -6.88 9.71
N ASP A 30 -12.84 -6.59 9.45
CA ASP A 30 -13.85 -6.22 10.46
C ASP A 30 -13.40 -5.04 11.34
N ARG A 31 -12.71 -4.06 10.75
CA ARG A 31 -12.22 -2.84 11.41
C ARG A 31 -12.91 -1.61 10.85
N ALA A 32 -12.90 -0.51 11.60
CA ALA A 32 -13.33 0.76 11.05
C ALA A 32 -12.16 1.46 10.35
N LEU A 33 -12.43 2.24 9.30
CA LEU A 33 -11.41 3.02 8.58
C LEU A 33 -10.60 3.93 9.52
N LYS A 34 -11.24 4.47 10.56
CA LYS A 34 -10.58 5.29 11.60
C LYS A 34 -9.52 4.52 12.40
N ASP A 35 -9.65 3.20 12.52
CA ASP A 35 -8.70 2.36 13.26
C ASP A 35 -7.46 2.07 12.41
N LEU A 36 -7.56 2.29 11.09
CA LEU A 36 -6.44 2.27 10.16
C LEU A 36 -5.82 3.65 9.95
N GLU A 37 -6.38 4.71 10.55
CA GLU A 37 -5.82 6.06 10.44
C GLU A 37 -4.49 6.14 11.21
N GLY A 38 -3.45 6.68 10.57
CA GLY A 38 -2.14 6.79 11.18
C GLY A 38 -1.23 5.57 11.03
N ILE A 39 -1.69 4.50 10.38
CA ILE A 39 -0.80 3.38 9.99
C ILE A 39 -0.05 3.70 8.71
N THR A 40 1.10 3.08 8.52
CA THR A 40 1.88 3.21 7.28
C THR A 40 1.26 2.39 6.16
N LEU A 41 1.48 2.81 4.90
CA LEU A 41 0.99 2.07 3.73
C LEU A 41 1.61 0.67 3.64
N GLY A 42 2.85 0.48 4.10
CA GLY A 42 3.45 -0.84 4.25
C GLY A 42 2.65 -1.74 5.20
N ALA A 43 2.33 -1.24 6.40
CA ALA A 43 1.52 -2.00 7.36
C ALA A 43 0.10 -2.28 6.83
N ALA A 44 -0.50 -1.33 6.09
CA ALA A 44 -1.78 -1.55 5.43
C ALA A 44 -1.71 -2.62 4.33
N PHE A 45 -0.61 -2.66 3.59
CA PHE A 45 -0.35 -3.69 2.58
C PHE A 45 -0.17 -5.07 3.22
N ASP A 46 0.62 -5.19 4.29
CA ASP A 46 0.77 -6.45 5.05
C ASP A 46 -0.59 -6.96 5.53
N LEU A 47 -1.41 -6.07 6.12
CA LEU A 47 -2.79 -6.38 6.51
C LEU A 47 -3.65 -6.87 5.33
N ALA A 48 -3.50 -6.27 4.16
CA ALA A 48 -4.24 -6.67 2.97
C ALA A 48 -3.80 -8.07 2.48
N VAL A 49 -2.51 -8.38 2.54
CA VAL A 49 -1.97 -9.70 2.22
C VAL A 49 -2.44 -10.75 3.23
N GLU A 50 -2.47 -10.43 4.53
CA GLU A 50 -3.00 -11.32 5.56
C GLU A 50 -4.51 -11.57 5.40
N ALA A 51 -5.29 -10.54 5.07
CA ALA A 51 -6.74 -10.64 4.95
C ALA A 51 -7.21 -11.34 3.67
N HIS A 52 -6.57 -11.05 2.53
CA HIS A 52 -7.01 -11.51 1.21
C HIS A 52 -6.15 -12.63 0.63
N GLY A 53 -4.93 -12.84 1.12
CA GLY A 53 -4.00 -13.86 0.62
C GLY A 53 -3.76 -13.72 -0.88
N ALA A 54 -4.23 -14.71 -1.65
CA ALA A 54 -4.08 -14.77 -3.10
C ALA A 54 -5.02 -13.84 -3.89
N GLU A 55 -6.10 -13.35 -3.26
CA GLU A 55 -7.11 -12.49 -3.89
C GLU A 55 -6.91 -11.01 -3.49
N LEU A 56 -5.65 -10.56 -3.50
CA LEU A 56 -5.30 -9.21 -3.10
C LEU A 56 -5.97 -8.17 -4.02
N PRO A 57 -6.60 -7.11 -3.48
CA PRO A 57 -7.21 -6.08 -4.30
C PRO A 57 -6.21 -5.43 -5.26
N GLN A 58 -6.66 -5.15 -6.49
CA GLN A 58 -5.82 -4.65 -7.58
C GLN A 58 -5.03 -3.37 -7.19
N PHE A 59 -5.61 -2.52 -6.34
CA PHE A 59 -4.92 -1.33 -5.83
C PHE A 59 -3.60 -1.68 -5.14
N TRP A 60 -3.60 -2.68 -4.26
CA TRP A 60 -2.43 -3.10 -3.49
C TRP A 60 -1.40 -3.79 -4.38
N VAL A 61 -1.85 -4.53 -5.40
CA VAL A 61 -0.96 -5.12 -6.42
C VAL A 61 -0.20 -4.01 -7.15
N ILE A 62 -0.90 -3.01 -7.70
CA ILE A 62 -0.28 -1.90 -8.45
C ILE A 62 0.60 -1.05 -7.53
N TRP A 63 0.13 -0.76 -6.31
CA TRP A 63 0.90 0.00 -5.34
C TRP A 63 2.23 -0.71 -5.01
N ASN A 64 2.20 -2.03 -4.81
CA ASN A 64 3.39 -2.83 -4.54
C ASN A 64 4.32 -2.90 -5.76
N GLU A 65 3.79 -3.03 -6.98
CA GLU A 65 4.59 -2.94 -8.21
C GLU A 65 5.33 -1.60 -8.30
N TRP A 66 4.67 -0.49 -7.96
CA TRP A 66 5.31 0.83 -7.94
C TRP A 66 6.29 0.98 -6.78
N ASN A 67 6.00 0.43 -5.61
CA ASN A 67 6.89 0.48 -4.46
C ASN A 67 8.19 -0.32 -4.72
N LEU A 68 8.08 -1.53 -5.26
CA LEU A 68 9.23 -2.36 -5.63
C LEU A 68 10.05 -1.73 -6.77
N ALA A 69 9.40 -1.10 -7.76
CA ALA A 69 10.08 -0.40 -8.84
C ALA A 69 10.88 0.84 -8.37
N LEU A 70 10.56 1.39 -7.19
CA LEU A 70 11.33 2.46 -6.56
C LEU A 70 12.55 1.93 -5.76
N GLU A 71 12.55 0.64 -5.41
CA GLU A 71 13.66 -0.03 -4.72
C GLU A 71 14.72 -0.59 -5.69
N ASP A 72 14.43 -0.67 -6.99
CA ASP A 72 15.42 -1.02 -8.01
C ASP A 72 16.29 0.22 -8.32
N PRO A 73 17.58 0.27 -7.95
CA PRO A 73 18.50 1.13 -8.67
C PRO A 73 18.49 0.66 -10.14
N PRO A 74 18.58 1.55 -11.14
CA PRO A 74 18.76 1.09 -12.51
C PRO A 74 19.99 0.17 -12.53
N ALA A 75 19.76 -1.13 -12.74
CA ALA A 75 20.82 -2.09 -12.98
C ALA A 75 21.71 -1.47 -14.05
N GLU A 76 22.98 -1.30 -13.70
CA GLU A 76 24.04 -0.70 -14.50
C GLU A 76 23.72 -0.76 -15.99
N MET A 77 23.46 0.40 -16.62
CA MET A 77 23.74 0.54 -18.04
C MET A 77 25.24 0.29 -18.16
N GLY A 78 25.59 -0.98 -18.31
CA GLY A 78 26.95 -1.41 -18.58
C GLY A 78 27.45 -0.59 -19.75
N ASP A 79 28.59 0.04 -19.53
CA ASP A 79 29.47 0.57 -20.55
C ASP A 79 29.40 -0.31 -21.81
N LEU A 80 28.89 0.25 -22.90
CA LEU A 80 29.06 -0.25 -24.26
C LEU A 80 29.71 0.84 -25.11
#